data_AF-A0A6M6DMY6-F1
#
_entry.id   AF-A0A6M6DMY6-F1
#
_cell.length_a   1.000
_cell.length_b   1.000
_cell.length_c   1.000
_cell.angle_alpha   90.00
_cell.angle_beta   90.00
_cell.angle_gamma   90.00
#
_symmetry.space_group_name_H-M   'P 1'
#
loop_
_entity.id
_entity.type
_entity.pdbx_description
1 polymer ?
#
loop_
_entity_poly.entity_id
_entity_poly.type
_entity_poly.pdbx_seq_one_letter_code
_entity_poly.pdbx_strand_id
1 'polypeptide(L)'
;MVEKLLNLLDGLRAKDHKILDAIHALNVESEGFLTEESEQVERLIVYVLGGNDKHFEYIQDSGVFLDYANKETSRSELISTIRQAIENDWKGPIQTSATFS
;
A
#
# COMPACT_ATOMS: atom_id res chain seq x y z
N MET A 1 -0.29 11.80 11.92
CA MET A 1 0.49 11.92 10.67
C MET A 1 0.10 10.81 9.69
N VAL A 2 0.17 9.54 10.10
CA VAL A 2 -0.22 8.35 9.31
C VAL A 2 -1.58 8.51 8.62
N GLU A 3 -2.64 8.89 9.35
CA GLU A 3 -3.98 9.10 8.76
C GLU A 3 -4.01 10.10 7.60
N LYS A 4 -3.20 11.17 7.66
CA LYS A 4 -3.12 12.15 6.57
C LYS A 4 -2.45 11.55 5.32
N LEU A 5 -1.45 10.70 5.53
CA LEU A 5 -0.76 9.98 4.46
C LEU A 5 -1.67 8.90 3.84
N LEU A 6 -2.45 8.19 4.66
CA LEU A 6 -3.45 7.24 4.14
C LEU A 6 -4.53 7.94 3.32
N ASN A 7 -5.02 9.09 3.76
CA ASN A 7 -5.95 9.89 2.94
C ASN A 7 -5.31 10.36 1.62
N LEU A 8 -4.01 10.68 1.63
CA LEU A 8 -3.29 11.05 0.41
C LEU A 8 -3.14 9.83 -0.52
N LEU A 9 -2.77 8.66 0.01
CA LEU A 9 -2.65 7.41 -0.74
C LEU A 9 -3.98 7.03 -1.40
N ASP A 10 -5.08 7.07 -0.64
CA ASP A 10 -6.42 6.81 -1.17
C ASP A 10 -6.79 7.79 -2.28
N GLY A 11 -6.44 9.07 -2.11
CA GLY A 11 -6.67 10.12 -3.10
C GLY A 11 -5.87 9.93 -4.40
N LEU A 12 -4.61 9.48 -4.30
CA LEU A 12 -3.77 9.16 -5.45
C LEU A 12 -4.32 7.96 -6.21
N ARG A 13 -4.62 6.86 -5.51
CA ARG A 13 -5.20 5.65 -6.11
C ARG A 13 -6.54 5.93 -6.78
N ALA A 14 -7.41 6.74 -6.17
CA ALA A 14 -8.69 7.12 -6.78
C ALA A 14 -8.52 7.99 -8.04
N LYS A 15 -7.47 8.81 -8.12
CA LYS A 15 -7.14 9.55 -9.35
C LYS A 15 -6.59 8.61 -10.41
N ASP A 16 -5.72 7.69 -10.03
CA ASP A 16 -5.11 6.73 -10.94
C ASP A 16 -6.16 5.85 -11.61
N HIS A 17 -7.13 5.34 -10.84
CA HIS A 17 -8.27 4.59 -11.38
C HIS A 17 -9.07 5.39 -12.41
N LYS A 18 -9.35 6.67 -12.14
CA LYS A 18 -10.07 7.53 -13.10
C LYS A 18 -9.28 7.75 -14.39
N ILE A 19 -7.96 7.85 -14.29
CA ILE A 19 -7.08 8.00 -15.45
C ILE A 19 -7.05 6.69 -16.24
N LEU A 20 -6.90 5.55 -15.57
CA LEU A 20 -6.94 4.24 -16.19
C LEU A 20 -8.27 3.96 -16.89
N ASP A 21 -9.40 4.29 -16.26
CA ASP A 21 -10.72 4.18 -16.90
C ASP A 21 -10.80 5.01 -18.19
N ALA A 22 -10.25 6.23 -18.18
CA ALA A 22 -10.21 7.10 -19.35
C ALA A 22 -9.27 6.56 -20.44
N ILE A 23 -8.13 5.97 -20.07
CA ILE A 23 -7.18 5.34 -21.00
C ILE A 23 -7.78 4.05 -21.60
N HIS A 24 -8.44 3.22 -20.78
CA HIS A 24 -9.14 2.02 -21.23
C HIS A 24 -10.28 2.36 -22.20
N ALA A 25 -10.99 3.48 -21.99
CA ALA A 25 -11.99 3.97 -22.94
C ALA A 25 -11.39 4.31 -24.31
N LEU A 26 -10.07 4.50 -24.40
CA LEU A 26 -9.32 4.72 -25.64
C LEU A 26 -8.72 3.42 -26.21
N ASN A 27 -9.04 2.24 -25.65
CA ASN A 27 -8.46 0.93 -26.01
C ASN A 27 -6.92 0.89 -25.89
N VAL A 28 -6.36 1.61 -24.93
CA VAL A 28 -4.92 1.57 -24.61
C VAL A 28 -4.74 0.82 -23.29
N GLU A 29 -3.82 -0.12 -23.23
CA GLU A 29 -3.38 -0.75 -21.98
C GLU A 29 -2.35 0.15 -21.28
N SER A 30 -2.47 0.32 -19.97
CA SER A 30 -1.57 1.13 -19.15
C SER A 30 -1.49 0.56 -17.73
N GLU A 31 -0.29 0.55 -17.14
CA GLU A 31 -0.01 -0.05 -15.83
C GLU A 31 -0.21 0.90 -14.64
N GLY A 32 -0.86 2.05 -14.86
CA GLY A 32 -1.06 3.09 -13.84
C GLY A 32 -0.15 4.29 -14.09
N PHE A 33 -0.67 5.49 -13.85
CA PHE A 33 0.01 6.76 -14.10
C PHE A 33 0.69 7.32 -12.85
N LEU A 34 0.18 6.98 -11.66
CA LEU A 34 0.63 7.53 -10.36
C LEU A 34 1.29 6.47 -9.47
N THR A 35 1.96 5.50 -10.08
CA THR A 35 2.57 4.35 -9.41
C THR A 35 3.74 4.79 -8.53
N GLU A 36 4.62 5.67 -9.05
CA GLU A 36 5.78 6.21 -8.31
C GLU A 36 5.36 7.09 -7.13
N GLU A 37 4.38 7.99 -7.31
CA GLU A 37 3.89 8.84 -6.22
C GLU A 37 3.20 8.02 -5.13
N SER A 38 2.46 6.98 -5.51
CA SER A 38 1.83 6.07 -4.55
C SER A 38 2.88 5.33 -3.74
N GLU A 39 3.92 4.79 -4.39
CA GLU A 39 5.04 4.12 -3.72
C GLU A 39 5.75 5.04 -2.72
N GLN A 40 6.00 6.30 -3.10
CA GLN A 40 6.62 7.27 -2.19
C GLN A 40 5.78 7.52 -0.92
N VAL A 41 4.45 7.57 -1.06
CA VAL A 41 3.55 7.74 0.08
C VAL A 41 3.51 6.48 0.95
N GLU A 42 3.49 5.30 0.35
CA GLU A 42 3.58 4.01 1.05
C GLU A 42 4.87 3.93 1.87
N ARG A 43 6.01 4.30 1.28
CA ARG A 43 7.30 4.39 1.97
C ARG A 43 7.23 5.37 3.14
N LEU A 44 6.70 6.58 2.94
CA LEU A 44 6.54 7.56 4.02
C LEU A 44 5.65 7.06 5.18
N ILE A 45 4.62 6.26 4.90
CA ILE A 45 3.79 5.63 5.93
C ILE A 45 4.64 4.70 6.80
N VAL A 46 5.46 3.84 6.20
CA VAL A 46 6.37 2.94 6.92
C VAL A 46 7.36 3.72 7.77
N TYR A 47 7.97 4.77 7.23
CA TYR A 47 8.90 5.64 7.98
C TYR A 47 8.25 6.33 9.18
N VAL A 48 7.04 6.88 9.01
CA VAL A 48 6.31 7.55 10.10
C VAL A 48 5.90 6.55 11.20
N LEU A 49 5.75 5.28 10.85
CA LEU A 49 5.50 4.20 11.81
C LEU A 49 6.77 3.68 12.51
N GLY A 50 7.95 4.20 12.16
CA GLY A 50 9.24 3.85 12.76
C GLY A 50 10.08 2.86 11.94
N GLY A 51 9.64 2.53 10.73
CA GLY A 51 10.35 1.64 9.82
C GLY A 51 11.46 2.34 9.02
N ASN A 52 12.01 1.60 8.07
CA ASN A 52 13.06 2.04 7.14
C ASN A 52 12.85 1.34 5.78
N ASP A 53 13.76 1.56 4.82
CA ASP A 53 13.66 0.95 3.48
C ASP A 53 13.54 -0.57 3.50
N LYS A 54 14.24 -1.29 4.39
CA LYS A 54 14.12 -2.76 4.47
C LYS A 54 12.75 -3.22 4.94
N HIS A 55 12.16 -2.50 5.90
CA HIS A 55 10.78 -2.76 6.29
C HIS A 55 9.83 -2.51 5.13
N PHE A 56 10.05 -1.42 4.40
CA PHE A 56 9.21 -1.06 3.26
C PHE A 56 9.27 -2.14 2.17
N GLU A 57 10.46 -2.55 1.75
CA GLU A 57 10.68 -3.63 0.79
C GLU A 57 9.95 -4.90 1.23
N TYR A 58 10.12 -5.32 2.49
CA TYR A 58 9.45 -6.50 3.03
C TYR A 58 7.92 -6.39 3.01
N ILE A 59 7.37 -5.26 3.42
CA ILE A 59 5.92 -4.98 3.45
C ILE A 59 5.34 -4.97 2.04
N GLN A 60 6.08 -4.40 1.08
CA GLN A 60 5.70 -4.32 -0.33
C GLN A 60 5.70 -5.72 -0.96
N ASP A 61 6.78 -6.49 -0.78
CA ASP A 61 6.90 -7.87 -1.29
C ASP A 61 5.85 -8.82 -0.70
N SER A 62 5.40 -8.54 0.53
CA SER A 62 4.36 -9.32 1.21
C SER A 62 2.93 -8.95 0.78
N GLY A 63 2.75 -8.00 -0.13
CA GLY A 63 1.43 -7.65 -0.68
C GLY A 63 0.56 -6.78 0.23
N VAL A 64 1.04 -6.32 1.38
CA VAL A 64 0.23 -5.59 2.37
C VAL A 64 -0.42 -4.32 1.81
N PHE A 65 0.31 -3.55 0.99
CA PHE A 65 -0.24 -2.36 0.34
C PHE A 65 -1.19 -2.69 -0.82
N LEU A 66 -1.01 -3.85 -1.46
CA LEU A 66 -1.88 -4.37 -2.51
C LEU A 66 -3.22 -4.82 -1.91
N ASP A 67 -3.19 -5.58 -0.80
CA ASP A 67 -4.40 -6.00 -0.07
C ASP A 67 -5.19 -4.77 0.41
N TYR A 68 -4.49 -3.73 0.87
CA TYR A 68 -5.13 -2.45 1.20
C TYR A 68 -5.72 -1.76 -0.04
N ALA A 69 -5.06 -1.81 -1.20
CA ALA A 69 -5.58 -1.24 -2.46
C ALA A 69 -6.88 -1.94 -2.91
N ASN A 70 -6.91 -3.26 -2.76
CA ASN A 70 -8.04 -4.11 -3.12
C ASN A 70 -9.15 -4.07 -2.07
N LYS A 71 -8.99 -3.29 -1.00
CA LYS A 71 -9.92 -3.18 0.14
C LYS A 71 -10.13 -4.51 0.88
N GLU A 72 -9.17 -5.42 0.78
CA GLU A 72 -9.13 -6.68 1.51
C GLU A 72 -8.66 -6.48 2.95
N THR A 73 -7.88 -5.41 3.18
CA THR A 73 -7.39 -5.01 4.51
C THR A 73 -7.95 -3.64 4.91
N SER A 74 -8.35 -3.50 6.18
CA SER A 74 -8.80 -2.21 6.73
C SER A 74 -7.63 -1.27 7.05
N ARG A 75 -7.87 0.05 7.19
CA ARG A 75 -6.82 1.01 7.60
C ARG A 75 -6.16 0.65 8.92
N SER A 76 -6.95 0.28 9.93
CA SER A 76 -6.44 -0.12 11.24
C SER A 76 -5.56 -1.36 11.15
N GLU A 77 -5.92 -2.30 10.30
CA GLU A 77 -5.21 -3.56 10.10
C GLU A 77 -3.93 -3.36 9.28
N LEU A 78 -3.95 -2.50 8.26
CA LEU A 78 -2.74 -2.04 7.57
C LEU A 78 -1.73 -1.46 8.57
N ILE A 79 -2.17 -0.52 9.42
CA ILE A 79 -1.30 0.10 10.43
C ILE A 79 -0.77 -0.95 11.41
N SER A 80 -1.63 -1.85 11.89
CA SER A 80 -1.25 -2.92 12.81
C SER A 80 -0.21 -3.85 12.20
N THR A 81 -0.41 -4.24 10.94
CA THR A 81 0.47 -5.15 10.21
C THR A 81 1.85 -4.53 9.98
N ILE A 82 1.90 -3.26 9.56
CA ILE A 82 3.16 -2.53 9.40
C ILE A 82 3.90 -2.43 10.74
N ARG A 83 3.20 -2.11 11.83
CA ARG A 83 3.81 -2.06 13.17
C ARG A 83 4.39 -3.41 13.58
N GLN A 84 3.67 -4.50 13.36
CA GLN A 84 4.16 -5.83 13.66
C GLN A 84 5.39 -6.21 12.83
N ALA A 85 5.41 -5.86 11.55
CA ALA A 85 6.57 -6.06 10.69
C ALA A 85 7.79 -5.26 11.18
N ILE A 86 7.57 -4.05 11.70
CA ILE A 86 8.61 -3.22 12.31
C ILE A 86 9.10 -3.79 13.63
N GLU A 87 8.19 -4.16 14.53
CA GLU A 87 8.51 -4.69 15.87
C GLU A 87 9.28 -6.00 15.80
N ASN A 88 8.97 -6.85 14.80
CA ASN A 88 9.66 -8.10 14.59
C ASN A 88 10.91 -7.98 13.70
N ASP A 89 11.33 -6.76 13.33
CA ASP A 89 12.52 -6.51 12.51
C ASP A 89 12.46 -7.39 11.25
N TRP A 90 11.31 -7.39 10.56
CA TRP A 90 10.99 -8.18 9.35
C TRP A 90 11.28 -9.69 9.46
N LYS A 91 11.45 -10.22 10.69
CA LYS A 91 11.72 -11.63 10.96
C LYS A 91 10.43 -12.31 11.42
N GLY A 92 9.78 -12.99 10.49
CA GLY A 92 8.59 -13.80 10.73
C GLY A 92 7.48 -13.49 9.75
N PRO A 93 6.54 -14.43 9.53
CA PRO A 93 5.49 -14.27 8.54
C PRO A 93 4.59 -13.08 8.88
N ILE A 94 4.32 -12.24 7.89
CA ILE A 94 3.20 -11.31 7.98
C ILE A 94 1.92 -12.14 7.86
N GLN A 95 1.04 -12.04 8.86
CA GLN A 95 -0.30 -12.60 8.77
C GLN A 95 -1.18 -11.57 8.05
N THR A 96 -1.29 -11.68 6.73
CA THR A 96 -2.34 -10.99 5.99
C THR A 96 -3.62 -11.81 6.06
N SER A 97 -4.77 -11.14 6.05
CA SER A 97 -6.10 -11.72 6.22
C SER A 97 -6.58 -12.49 4.98
N ALA A 98 -5.74 -12.61 3.96
CA ALA A 98 -6.00 -13.37 2.74
C ALA A 98 -5.84 -14.89 2.97
N THR A 99 -6.71 -15.47 3.81
CA THR A 99 -7.05 -16.89 3.68
C THR A 99 -7.91 -17.06 2.44
N PHE A 100 -7.29 -17.29 1.29
CA PHE A 100 -7.99 -17.86 0.15
C PHE A 100 -8.46 -19.27 0.54
N SER A 101 -9.78 -19.46 0.63
CA SER A 101 -10.45 -20.76 0.66
C SER A 101 -11.16 -20.99 -0.67
#